data_AF-A0ABD0PS66-F1
#
_entry.id   AF-A0ABD0PS66-F1
#
_cell.length_a   1.000
_cell.length_b   1.000
_cell.length_c   1.000
_cell.angle_alpha   90.00
_cell.angle_beta   90.00
_cell.angle_gamma   90.00
#
_symmetry.space_group_name_H-M   'P 1'
#
loop_
_entity.id
_entity.type
_entity.pdbx_description
1 polymer ?
#
loop_
_entity_poly.entity_id
_entity_poly.type
_entity_poly.pdbx_seq_one_letter_code
_entity_poly.pdbx_strand_id
1 'polypeptide(L)'
;MFIKESAIAGLVPYILLSFLLAFCSATVNYIMPFVFGAITLTLIFEAVGLVAGWGLVVSGVLELLILLFAIYGSSALLIKGLAQRYVLKGFGNPLFNVLLLGTTNASSSQSLGQEKKKNTKYAEPMALGFFCDTVSPFIFAFYAFNYFPSVSVAAIWITINSAAQLLSSYYAYMRQDCYHATKFGLHCVFWLVKAWEEHVLSVTSSRVEAGEVRHAMVGNWFFVSAALVFCIASLNKDTLELIHNSFFVLVTISTISQIPIERYYIFFGVTCSLFTLLSYYGTFARLINTIAEKSLIPVGPQPVSTESLQKYFSYLKRSKMDEPEDRGAQLPDALFYLSNGVAALSAIHSSQPSQVFSDLTVPWVLIPGAIIQAYVSRLQVQGGQRFGSVVPSFYVAIWATWTWFRFA
;
A
#
# COMPACT_ATOMS: atom_id res chain seq x y z
N MET A 1 -26.97 -6.72 -8.20
CA MET A 1 -27.70 -5.46 -8.46
C MET A 1 -26.93 -4.19 -8.02
N PHE A 2 -25.73 -4.27 -7.41
CA PHE A 2 -25.00 -3.08 -6.90
C PHE A 2 -23.62 -2.84 -7.55
N ILE A 3 -23.49 -3.23 -8.82
CA ILE A 3 -22.20 -3.15 -9.54
C ILE A 3 -21.80 -1.69 -9.76
N LYS A 4 -22.77 -0.80 -10.01
CA LYS A 4 -22.53 0.61 -10.31
C LYS A 4 -22.00 1.35 -9.08
N GLU A 5 -22.63 1.13 -7.92
CA GLU A 5 -22.26 1.75 -6.64
C GLU A 5 -20.87 1.30 -6.19
N SER A 6 -20.56 0.00 -6.33
CA SER A 6 -19.22 -0.53 -6.04
C SER A 6 -18.16 0.02 -7.00
N ALA A 7 -18.48 0.18 -8.29
CA ALA A 7 -17.58 0.79 -9.27
C ALA A 7 -17.34 2.28 -8.98
N ILE A 8 -18.37 3.04 -8.61
CA ILE A 8 -18.25 4.45 -8.20
C ILE A 8 -17.34 4.56 -6.98
N ALA A 9 -17.56 3.72 -5.95
CA ALA A 9 -16.71 3.73 -4.75
C ALA A 9 -15.24 3.40 -5.05
N GLY A 10 -14.97 2.58 -6.08
CA GLY A 10 -13.63 2.32 -6.59
C GLY A 10 -13.03 3.51 -7.35
N LEU A 11 -13.82 4.24 -8.16
CA LEU A 11 -13.35 5.36 -8.98
C LEU A 11 -13.01 6.62 -8.16
N VAL A 12 -13.80 6.94 -7.12
CA VAL A 12 -13.61 8.16 -6.31
C VAL A 12 -12.19 8.31 -5.74
N PRO A 13 -11.55 7.31 -5.10
CA PRO A 13 -10.19 7.48 -4.61
C PRO A 13 -9.18 7.73 -5.74
N TYR A 14 -9.36 7.11 -6.92
CA TYR A 14 -8.52 7.38 -8.08
C TYR A 14 -8.72 8.78 -8.66
N ILE A 15 -9.95 9.32 -8.62
CA ILE A 15 -10.22 10.71 -8.99
C ILE A 15 -9.46 11.67 -8.06
N LEU A 16 -9.56 11.47 -6.74
CA LEU A 16 -8.87 12.29 -5.75
C LEU A 16 -7.35 12.24 -5.93
N LEU A 17 -6.80 11.04 -6.10
CA LEU A 17 -5.37 10.86 -6.30
C LEU A 17 -4.88 11.37 -7.65
N SER A 18 -5.66 11.22 -8.72
CA SER A 18 -5.35 11.80 -10.03
C SER A 18 -5.33 13.32 -9.97
N PHE A 19 -6.26 13.93 -9.24
CA PHE A 19 -6.26 15.37 -9.00
C PHE A 19 -4.99 15.83 -8.24
N LEU A 20 -4.61 15.09 -7.18
CA LEU A 20 -3.36 15.33 -6.45
C LEU A 20 -2.14 15.24 -7.38
N LEU A 21 -2.07 14.19 -8.21
CA LEU A 21 -0.98 14.00 -9.18
C LEU A 21 -0.95 15.10 -10.23
N ALA A 22 -2.10 15.58 -10.70
CA ALA A 22 -2.19 16.71 -11.62
C ALA A 22 -1.56 17.96 -11.00
N PHE A 23 -1.95 18.30 -9.77
CA PHE A 23 -1.38 19.43 -9.04
C PHE A 23 0.13 19.26 -8.84
N CYS A 24 0.59 18.11 -8.36
CA CYS A 24 2.01 17.90 -8.09
C CYS A 24 2.84 17.87 -9.37
N SER A 25 2.31 17.33 -10.47
CA SER A 25 3.02 17.30 -11.75
C SER A 25 3.28 18.70 -12.33
N ALA A 26 2.49 19.71 -11.94
CA ALA A 26 2.68 21.10 -12.38
C ALA A 26 4.00 21.70 -11.90
N THR A 27 4.56 21.10 -10.86
CA THR A 27 5.83 21.47 -10.27
C THR A 27 7.03 20.82 -10.97
N VAL A 28 6.79 19.86 -11.88
CA VAL A 28 7.84 19.06 -12.55
C VAL A 28 7.88 19.31 -14.05
N ASN A 29 6.71 19.46 -14.69
CA ASN A 29 6.60 19.43 -16.14
C ASN A 29 5.42 20.31 -16.60
N TYR A 30 5.56 20.93 -17.76
CA TYR A 30 4.53 21.79 -18.35
C TYR A 30 3.32 21.00 -18.87
N ILE A 31 3.55 19.81 -19.44
CA ILE A 31 2.52 19.02 -20.13
C ILE A 31 1.80 18.05 -19.18
N MET A 32 2.54 17.42 -18.26
CA MET A 32 1.98 16.41 -17.34
C MET A 32 0.73 16.84 -16.56
N PRO A 33 0.56 18.10 -16.12
CA PRO A 33 -0.64 18.56 -15.41
C PRO A 33 -1.89 18.47 -16.26
N PHE A 34 -1.77 18.75 -17.56
CA PHE A 34 -2.89 18.63 -18.49
C PHE A 34 -3.22 17.17 -18.75
N VAL A 35 -2.22 16.29 -18.79
CA VAL A 35 -2.42 14.84 -18.94
C VAL A 35 -3.14 14.27 -17.71
N PHE A 36 -2.63 14.53 -16.51
CA PHE A 36 -3.28 14.08 -15.27
C PHE A 36 -4.62 14.79 -15.02
N GLY A 37 -4.77 16.05 -15.45
CA GLY A 37 -6.05 16.75 -15.44
C GLY A 37 -7.07 16.09 -16.36
N ALA A 38 -6.66 15.70 -17.57
CA ALA A 38 -7.49 14.94 -18.49
C ALA A 38 -7.84 13.55 -17.93
N ILE A 39 -6.90 12.84 -17.30
CA ILE A 39 -7.18 11.57 -16.59
C ILE A 39 -8.22 11.79 -15.49
N THR A 40 -8.08 12.86 -14.71
CA THR A 40 -9.04 13.19 -13.63
C THR A 40 -10.44 13.42 -14.20
N LEU A 41 -10.56 14.21 -15.27
CA LEU A 41 -11.85 14.43 -15.94
C LEU A 41 -12.41 13.15 -16.55
N THR A 42 -11.56 12.32 -17.15
CA THR A 42 -11.94 11.01 -17.70
C THR A 42 -12.60 10.16 -16.62
N LEU A 43 -11.93 9.96 -15.49
CA LEU A 43 -12.45 9.18 -14.36
C LEU A 43 -13.77 9.77 -13.79
N ILE A 44 -13.90 11.10 -13.74
CA ILE A 44 -15.15 11.77 -13.35
C ILE A 44 -16.28 11.43 -14.33
N PHE A 45 -16.01 11.53 -15.64
CA PHE A 45 -17.01 11.27 -16.67
C PHE A 45 -17.33 9.78 -16.82
N GLU A 46 -16.40 8.87 -16.50
CA GLU A 46 -16.70 7.43 -16.36
C GLU A 46 -17.64 7.17 -15.19
N ALA A 47 -17.40 7.80 -14.03
CA ALA A 47 -18.28 7.68 -12.87
C ALA A 47 -19.69 8.22 -13.20
N VAL A 48 -19.78 9.37 -13.89
CA VAL A 48 -21.05 9.91 -14.41
C VAL A 48 -21.65 8.95 -15.45
N GLY A 49 -20.83 8.34 -16.29
CA GLY A 49 -21.18 7.37 -17.33
C GLY A 49 -21.95 6.15 -16.81
N LEU A 50 -21.68 5.73 -15.58
CA LEU A 50 -22.40 4.64 -14.90
C LEU A 50 -23.88 5.00 -14.62
N VAL A 51 -24.19 6.29 -14.50
CA VAL A 51 -25.55 6.82 -14.27
C VAL A 51 -26.17 7.38 -15.55
N ALA A 52 -25.38 8.06 -16.39
CA ALA A 52 -25.84 8.73 -17.60
C ALA A 52 -24.89 8.45 -18.78
N GLY A 53 -25.39 7.75 -19.82
CA GLY A 53 -24.56 7.24 -20.92
C GLY A 53 -23.79 8.28 -21.74
N TRP A 54 -24.22 9.55 -21.75
CA TRP A 54 -23.47 10.62 -22.42
C TRP A 54 -22.10 10.88 -21.79
N GLY A 55 -21.93 10.58 -20.49
CA GLY A 55 -20.65 10.70 -19.79
C GLY A 55 -19.58 9.79 -20.41
N LEU A 56 -19.96 8.59 -20.89
CA LEU A 56 -19.03 7.66 -21.54
C LEU A 56 -18.48 8.21 -22.86
N VAL A 57 -19.31 8.96 -23.62
CA VAL A 57 -18.86 9.58 -24.88
C VAL A 57 -17.82 10.66 -24.59
N VAL A 58 -18.06 11.49 -23.57
CA VAL A 58 -17.10 12.52 -23.15
C VAL A 58 -15.81 11.90 -22.62
N SER A 59 -15.92 10.84 -21.82
CA SER A 59 -14.78 10.06 -21.34
C SER A 59 -13.91 9.56 -22.50
N GLY A 60 -14.52 8.90 -23.49
CA GLY A 60 -13.78 8.38 -24.66
C GLY A 60 -13.06 9.46 -25.48
N VAL A 61 -13.62 10.67 -25.58
CA VAL A 61 -12.93 11.80 -26.21
C VAL A 61 -11.72 12.25 -25.41
N LEU A 62 -11.83 12.29 -24.07
CA LEU A 62 -10.72 12.64 -23.18
C LEU A 62 -9.62 11.57 -23.20
N GLU A 63 -9.97 10.30 -23.25
CA GLU A 63 -9.02 9.19 -23.42
C GLU A 63 -8.20 9.32 -24.71
N LEU A 64 -8.85 9.71 -25.81
CA LEU A 64 -8.17 9.95 -27.08
C LEU A 64 -7.18 11.13 -26.97
N LEU A 65 -7.54 12.18 -26.23
CA LEU A 65 -6.62 13.28 -25.94
C LEU A 65 -5.43 12.83 -25.08
N ILE A 66 -5.68 12.02 -24.05
CA ILE A 66 -4.62 11.43 -23.20
C ILE A 66 -3.66 10.61 -24.06
N LEU A 67 -4.18 9.78 -24.97
CA LEU A 67 -3.38 8.98 -25.90
C LEU A 67 -2.49 9.88 -26.78
N LEU A 68 -3.04 10.96 -27.35
CA LEU A 68 -2.27 11.90 -28.16
C LEU A 68 -1.14 12.54 -27.36
N PHE A 69 -1.39 12.98 -26.12
CA PHE A 69 -0.35 13.52 -25.26
C PHE A 69 0.69 12.46 -24.84
N ALA A 70 0.27 11.21 -24.63
CA ALA A 70 1.17 10.11 -24.33
C ALA A 70 2.11 9.79 -25.51
N ILE A 71 1.59 9.81 -26.74
CA ILE A 71 2.40 9.66 -27.97
C ILE A 71 3.37 10.83 -28.10
N TYR A 72 2.91 12.07 -27.87
CA TYR A 72 3.77 13.25 -27.89
C TYR A 72 4.89 13.15 -26.84
N GLY A 73 4.55 12.78 -25.60
CA GLY A 73 5.52 12.68 -24.51
C GLY A 73 6.54 11.57 -24.73
N SER A 74 6.09 10.41 -25.21
CA SER A 74 6.98 9.29 -25.57
C SER A 74 7.93 9.69 -26.70
N SER A 75 7.42 10.37 -27.74
CA SER A 75 8.24 10.86 -28.86
C SER A 75 9.26 11.92 -28.40
N ALA A 76 8.85 12.84 -27.53
CA ALA A 76 9.73 13.87 -26.96
C ALA A 76 10.86 13.27 -26.13
N LEU A 77 10.56 12.27 -25.28
CA LEU A 77 11.58 11.56 -24.49
C LEU A 77 12.51 10.72 -25.38
N LEU A 78 11.99 10.06 -26.41
CA LEU A 78 12.78 9.29 -27.36
C LEU A 78 13.76 10.20 -28.13
N ILE A 79 13.27 11.31 -28.68
CA ILE A 79 14.10 12.28 -29.41
C ILE A 79 15.13 12.92 -28.48
N LYS A 80 14.77 13.21 -27.22
CA LYS A 80 15.73 13.68 -26.21
C LYS A 80 16.83 12.63 -25.97
N GLY A 81 16.48 11.36 -25.87
CA GLY A 81 17.43 10.26 -25.70
C GLY A 81 18.40 10.13 -26.89
N LEU A 82 17.88 10.24 -28.11
CA LEU A 82 18.66 10.12 -29.35
C LEU A 82 19.53 11.37 -29.63
N ALA A 83 18.96 12.56 -29.48
CA ALA A 83 19.62 13.82 -29.81
C ALA A 83 20.43 14.41 -28.65
N GLN A 84 20.36 13.81 -27.46
CA GLN A 84 20.93 14.30 -26.19
C GLN A 84 20.60 15.77 -25.84
N ARG A 85 19.59 16.36 -26.50
CA ARG A 85 19.13 17.73 -26.31
C ARG A 85 17.61 17.79 -26.37
N TYR A 86 17.01 18.77 -25.70
CA TYR A 86 15.58 19.00 -25.77
C TYR A 86 15.21 19.64 -27.11
N VAL A 87 14.67 18.84 -28.03
CA VAL A 87 14.20 19.29 -29.35
C VAL A 87 12.73 19.73 -29.31
N LEU A 88 11.90 19.05 -28.51
CA LEU A 88 10.47 19.32 -28.36
C LEU A 88 10.19 20.05 -27.05
N LYS A 89 9.42 21.16 -27.15
CA LYS A 89 9.07 22.02 -26.01
C LYS A 89 8.08 21.31 -25.08
N GLY A 90 8.20 21.53 -23.77
CA GLY A 90 7.22 21.09 -22.78
C GLY A 90 7.71 20.01 -21.82
N PHE A 91 8.72 19.21 -22.20
CA PHE A 91 9.41 18.32 -21.25
C PHE A 91 10.62 19.04 -20.63
N GLY A 92 10.61 19.22 -19.31
CA GLY A 92 11.76 19.71 -18.53
C GLY A 92 11.62 21.13 -17.95
N ASN A 93 10.61 21.91 -18.37
CA ASN A 93 10.30 23.20 -17.74
C ASN A 93 9.03 23.04 -16.87
N PRO A 94 9.10 23.28 -15.55
CA PRO A 94 7.92 23.24 -14.69
C PRO A 94 7.04 24.49 -14.91
N LEU A 95 5.72 24.36 -14.68
CA LEU A 95 4.80 25.52 -14.68
C LEU A 95 5.10 26.44 -13.49
N PHE A 96 5.38 25.84 -12.34
CA PHE A 96 5.73 26.54 -11.11
C PHE A 96 7.03 25.95 -10.57
N ASN A 97 8.07 26.78 -10.45
CA ASN A 97 9.35 26.33 -9.92
C ASN A 97 9.29 26.31 -8.38
N VAL A 98 9.05 25.14 -7.83
CA VAL A 98 8.95 24.92 -6.39
C VAL A 98 10.29 25.12 -5.67
N LEU A 99 11.42 25.08 -6.39
CA LEU A 99 12.72 25.45 -5.84
C LEU A 99 12.78 26.93 -5.45
N LEU A 100 12.04 27.80 -6.14
CA LEU A 100 11.96 29.24 -5.85
C LEU A 100 11.02 29.58 -4.69
N LEU A 101 10.16 28.64 -4.26
CA LEU A 101 9.30 28.86 -3.10
C LEU A 101 10.16 28.87 -1.82
N GLY A 102 10.20 30.01 -1.13
CA GLY A 102 10.93 30.14 0.14
C GLY A 102 10.41 29.17 1.20
N THR A 103 11.32 28.61 2.01
CA THR A 103 10.95 27.84 3.21
C THR A 103 10.52 28.82 4.29
N THR A 104 9.29 28.77 4.76
CA THR A 104 8.76 29.74 5.74
C THR A 104 9.28 29.57 7.17
N ASN A 105 10.15 28.60 7.49
CA ASN A 105 10.76 28.47 8.81
C ASN A 105 12.16 27.85 8.72
N ALA A 106 13.19 28.70 8.79
CA ALA A 106 14.60 28.30 8.77
C ALA A 106 15.20 28.02 10.17
N SER A 107 14.40 28.03 11.25
CA SER A 107 14.94 28.04 12.62
C SER A 107 14.76 26.76 13.46
N SER A 108 14.19 25.65 12.96
CA SER A 108 14.10 24.42 13.79
C SER A 108 14.05 23.07 13.07
N SER A 109 14.12 23.01 11.74
CA SER A 109 14.00 21.74 10.99
C SER A 109 15.35 21.12 10.61
N GLN A 110 16.39 21.29 11.43
CA GLN A 110 17.51 20.34 11.39
C GLN A 110 16.99 19.01 11.94
N SER A 111 16.37 18.19 11.08
CA SER A 111 16.16 16.79 11.40
C SER A 111 17.54 16.18 11.65
N LEU A 112 17.81 15.77 12.89
CA LEU A 112 18.92 14.90 13.22
C LEU A 112 18.92 13.75 12.20
N GLY A 113 19.87 13.74 11.27
CA GLY A 113 19.94 12.71 10.22
C GLY A 113 18.97 12.88 9.06
N GLN A 114 18.89 14.07 8.46
CA GLN A 114 18.41 14.19 7.08
C GLN A 114 19.29 13.29 6.21
N GLU A 115 18.81 12.12 5.79
CA GLU A 115 19.51 11.30 4.79
C GLU A 115 19.67 12.21 3.57
N LYS A 116 20.90 12.65 3.29
CA LYS A 116 21.26 13.18 1.97
C LYS A 116 20.73 12.16 0.98
N LYS A 117 19.80 12.57 0.11
CA LYS A 117 19.19 11.73 -0.94
C LYS A 117 20.31 10.89 -1.54
N LYS A 118 20.39 9.61 -1.14
CA LYS A 118 21.35 8.69 -1.75
C LYS A 118 21.01 8.75 -3.22
N ASN A 119 21.99 9.07 -4.05
CA ASN A 119 21.81 9.17 -5.49
C ASN A 119 21.60 7.75 -6.02
N THR A 120 20.42 7.20 -5.76
CA THR A 120 20.06 5.83 -6.08
C THR A 120 19.55 5.82 -7.50
N LYS A 121 20.00 4.84 -8.28
CA LYS A 121 19.51 4.57 -9.65
C LYS A 121 17.97 4.42 -9.73
N TYR A 122 17.33 4.11 -8.61
CA TYR A 122 15.90 3.79 -8.51
C TYR A 122 15.07 4.93 -7.92
N ALA A 123 13.84 5.06 -8.41
CA ALA A 123 12.86 6.05 -7.95
C ALA A 123 12.48 5.82 -6.47
N GLU A 124 11.92 6.86 -5.85
CA GLU A 124 11.49 6.81 -4.45
C GLU A 124 10.15 6.08 -4.30
N PRO A 125 10.08 5.00 -3.49
CA PRO A 125 8.89 4.14 -3.40
C PRO A 125 7.81 4.71 -2.46
N MET A 126 8.16 5.65 -1.58
CA MET A 126 7.29 6.07 -0.46
C MET A 126 5.98 6.69 -0.93
N ALA A 127 6.03 7.64 -1.88
CA ALA A 127 4.82 8.29 -2.38
C ALA A 127 3.84 7.28 -3.02
N LEU A 128 4.34 6.28 -3.75
CA LEU A 128 3.50 5.23 -4.33
C LEU A 128 2.90 4.29 -3.26
N GLY A 129 3.66 3.96 -2.23
CA GLY A 129 3.15 3.10 -1.14
C GLY A 129 2.03 3.78 -0.35
N PHE A 130 2.21 5.05 0.00
CA PHE A 130 1.17 5.87 0.65
C PHE A 130 -0.05 6.10 -0.27
N PHE A 131 0.16 6.27 -1.58
CA PHE A 131 -0.91 6.36 -2.56
C PHE A 131 -1.80 5.11 -2.51
N CYS A 132 -1.18 3.92 -2.50
CA CYS A 132 -1.91 2.66 -2.41
C CYS A 132 -2.67 2.53 -1.08
N ASP A 133 -2.09 3.02 0.01
CA ASP A 133 -2.74 3.10 1.33
C ASP A 133 -3.82 4.19 1.44
N THR A 134 -4.12 4.93 0.36
CA THR A 134 -5.34 5.75 0.27
C THR A 134 -6.48 4.96 -0.38
N VAL A 135 -6.21 4.19 -1.43
CA VAL A 135 -7.26 3.54 -2.25
C VAL A 135 -7.98 2.44 -1.49
N SER A 136 -7.26 1.44 -0.97
CA SER A 136 -7.86 0.29 -0.29
C SER A 136 -8.75 0.67 0.90
N PRO A 137 -8.28 1.49 1.87
CA PRO A 137 -9.13 1.90 3.00
C PRO A 137 -10.30 2.79 2.56
N PHE A 138 -10.16 3.61 1.51
CA PHE A 138 -11.28 4.42 1.01
C PHE A 138 -12.44 3.53 0.55
N ILE A 139 -12.14 2.50 -0.25
CA ILE A 139 -13.13 1.55 -0.75
C ILE A 139 -13.78 0.80 0.43
N PHE A 140 -12.99 0.38 1.41
CA PHE A 140 -13.51 -0.28 2.61
C PHE A 140 -14.35 0.62 3.49
N ALA A 141 -14.07 1.92 3.58
CA ALA A 141 -14.89 2.87 4.32
C ALA A 141 -16.31 2.92 3.73
N PHE A 142 -16.44 3.00 2.40
CA PHE A 142 -17.74 2.98 1.71
C PHE A 142 -18.48 1.66 1.92
N TYR A 143 -17.76 0.54 1.84
CA TYR A 143 -18.34 -0.77 2.14
C TYR A 143 -18.85 -0.88 3.59
N ALA A 144 -18.05 -0.42 4.55
CA ALA A 144 -18.35 -0.49 5.97
C ALA A 144 -19.53 0.39 6.38
N PHE A 145 -19.72 1.53 5.71
CA PHE A 145 -20.91 2.39 5.86
C PHE A 145 -22.12 1.94 5.02
N ASN A 146 -22.09 0.72 4.48
CA ASN A 146 -23.18 0.11 3.71
C ASN A 146 -23.56 0.85 2.42
N TYR A 147 -22.62 1.56 1.77
CA TYR A 147 -22.89 2.18 0.47
C TYR A 147 -23.13 1.13 -0.64
N PHE A 148 -22.41 0.00 -0.59
CA PHE A 148 -22.67 -1.16 -1.43
C PHE A 148 -22.56 -2.45 -0.59
N PRO A 149 -23.43 -3.45 -0.81
CA PRO A 149 -23.46 -4.67 0.02
C PRO A 149 -22.52 -5.78 -0.46
N SER A 150 -22.06 -5.76 -1.71
CA SER A 150 -21.21 -6.82 -2.30
C SER A 150 -19.83 -6.31 -2.70
N VAL A 151 -18.79 -7.03 -2.29
CA VAL A 151 -17.38 -6.59 -2.42
C VAL A 151 -16.74 -7.08 -3.72
N SER A 152 -17.42 -7.83 -4.58
CA SER A 152 -16.79 -8.47 -5.75
C SER A 152 -16.02 -7.50 -6.67
N VAL A 153 -16.61 -6.36 -7.02
CA VAL A 153 -15.93 -5.34 -7.85
C VAL A 153 -14.83 -4.62 -7.05
N ALA A 154 -15.12 -4.28 -5.80
CA ALA A 154 -14.16 -3.67 -4.89
C ALA A 154 -12.91 -4.54 -4.65
N ALA A 155 -13.06 -5.87 -4.56
CA ALA A 155 -11.95 -6.81 -4.39
C ALA A 155 -11.01 -6.81 -5.60
N ILE A 156 -11.55 -6.67 -6.81
CA ILE A 156 -10.75 -6.51 -8.04
C ILE A 156 -9.95 -5.21 -7.99
N TRP A 157 -10.59 -4.09 -7.64
CA TRP A 157 -9.91 -2.80 -7.48
C TRP A 157 -8.78 -2.86 -6.45
N ILE A 158 -9.04 -3.46 -5.29
CA ILE A 158 -8.02 -3.63 -4.24
C ILE A 158 -6.89 -4.53 -4.74
N THR A 159 -7.20 -5.59 -5.50
CA THR A 159 -6.16 -6.47 -6.06
C THR A 159 -5.24 -5.74 -7.05
N ILE A 160 -5.81 -4.89 -7.91
CA ILE A 160 -5.04 -4.05 -8.83
C ILE A 160 -4.18 -3.05 -8.04
N ASN A 161 -4.74 -2.41 -7.01
CA ASN A 161 -4.02 -1.50 -6.14
C ASN A 161 -2.87 -2.19 -5.38
N SER A 162 -3.10 -3.40 -4.88
CA SER A 162 -2.10 -4.22 -4.19
C SER A 162 -0.93 -4.60 -5.10
N ALA A 163 -1.14 -4.77 -6.41
CA ALA A 163 -0.03 -4.94 -7.35
C ALA A 163 0.87 -3.70 -7.41
N ALA A 164 0.29 -2.49 -7.42
CA ALA A 164 1.05 -1.24 -7.33
C ALA A 164 1.76 -1.09 -5.97
N GLN A 165 1.14 -1.57 -4.89
CA GLN A 165 1.75 -1.58 -3.56
C GLN A 165 2.96 -2.54 -3.48
N LEU A 166 2.89 -3.71 -4.13
CA LEU A 166 4.04 -4.62 -4.28
C LEU A 166 5.15 -4.03 -5.15
N LEU A 167 4.81 -3.22 -6.16
CA LEU A 167 5.82 -2.47 -6.91
C LEU A 167 6.54 -1.46 -6.02
N SER A 168 5.83 -0.75 -5.13
CA SER A 168 6.47 0.10 -4.12
C SER A 168 7.40 -0.69 -3.20
N SER A 169 6.97 -1.85 -2.70
CA SER A 169 7.82 -2.77 -1.93
C SER A 169 9.06 -3.20 -2.71
N TYR A 170 8.92 -3.51 -4.00
CA TYR A 170 10.03 -3.89 -4.88
C TYR A 170 11.02 -2.75 -5.13
N TYR A 171 10.54 -1.52 -5.36
CA TYR A 171 11.45 -0.37 -5.52
C TYR A 171 12.18 -0.01 -4.22
N ALA A 172 11.52 -0.19 -3.06
CA ALA A 172 12.19 -0.10 -1.76
C ALA A 172 13.25 -1.19 -1.61
N TYR A 173 12.96 -2.41 -2.08
CA TYR A 173 13.91 -3.51 -2.09
C TYR A 173 15.17 -3.16 -2.92
N MET A 174 14.99 -2.65 -4.13
CA MET A 174 16.08 -2.25 -5.02
C MET A 174 16.95 -1.10 -4.45
N ARG A 175 16.40 -0.31 -3.52
CA ARG A 175 17.10 0.74 -2.78
C ARG A 175 17.73 0.28 -1.47
N GLN A 176 17.64 -1.02 -1.14
CA GLN A 176 18.11 -1.59 0.12
C GLN A 176 17.42 -0.99 1.35
N ASP A 177 16.15 -0.58 1.19
CA ASP A 177 15.33 -0.08 2.29
C ASP A 177 14.42 -1.19 2.84
N CYS A 178 14.90 -1.88 3.87
CA CYS A 178 14.19 -3.00 4.50
C CYS A 178 12.90 -2.62 5.19
N TYR A 179 12.87 -1.42 5.75
CA TYR A 179 11.71 -0.97 6.48
C TYR A 179 10.54 -0.74 5.51
N HIS A 180 10.73 0.05 4.45
CA HIS A 180 9.64 0.33 3.51
C HIS A 180 9.27 -0.86 2.63
N ALA A 181 10.25 -1.69 2.24
CA ALA A 181 9.97 -2.91 1.48
C ALA A 181 9.04 -3.84 2.27
N THR A 182 9.34 -4.08 3.54
CA THR A 182 8.55 -4.98 4.38
C THR A 182 7.21 -4.36 4.78
N LYS A 183 7.18 -3.05 5.09
CA LYS A 183 5.95 -2.31 5.43
C LYS A 183 4.92 -2.42 4.31
N PHE A 184 5.27 -2.01 3.09
CA PHE A 184 4.32 -2.02 1.96
C PHE A 184 3.96 -3.45 1.53
N GLY A 185 4.88 -4.41 1.71
CA GLY A 185 4.56 -5.83 1.54
C GLY A 185 3.49 -6.31 2.53
N LEU A 186 3.65 -5.98 3.82
CA LEU A 186 2.67 -6.32 4.86
C LEU A 186 1.31 -5.63 4.64
N HIS A 187 1.30 -4.35 4.28
CA HIS A 187 0.07 -3.62 3.97
C HIS A 187 -0.66 -4.25 2.78
N CYS A 188 0.08 -4.65 1.73
CA CYS A 188 -0.49 -5.39 0.60
C CYS A 188 -1.15 -6.69 1.05
N VAL A 189 -0.45 -7.49 1.89
CA VAL A 189 -1.01 -8.73 2.46
C VAL A 189 -2.31 -8.44 3.20
N PHE A 190 -2.30 -7.43 4.09
CA PHE A 190 -3.46 -7.06 4.88
C PHE A 190 -4.67 -6.70 4.01
N TRP A 191 -4.49 -5.79 3.04
CA TRP A 191 -5.58 -5.35 2.17
C TRP A 191 -6.12 -6.46 1.27
N LEU A 192 -5.24 -7.31 0.73
CA LEU A 192 -5.66 -8.47 -0.07
C LEU A 192 -6.45 -9.47 0.77
N VAL A 193 -5.92 -9.85 1.94
CA VAL A 193 -6.60 -10.81 2.83
C VAL A 193 -7.99 -10.30 3.19
N LYS A 194 -8.12 -9.03 3.58
CA LYS A 194 -9.42 -8.44 3.93
C LYS A 194 -10.36 -8.33 2.75
N ALA A 195 -9.86 -8.01 1.55
CA ALA A 195 -10.69 -7.88 0.36
C ALA A 195 -11.29 -9.21 -0.07
N TRP A 196 -10.46 -10.25 -0.07
CA TRP A 196 -10.87 -11.59 -0.47
C TRP A 196 -11.68 -12.30 0.63
N GLU A 197 -11.42 -12.04 1.91
CA GLU A 197 -12.31 -12.48 3.01
C GLU A 197 -13.72 -11.91 2.85
N GLU A 198 -13.85 -10.59 2.69
CA GLU A 198 -15.17 -9.95 2.53
C GLU A 198 -15.83 -10.31 1.20
N HIS A 199 -15.05 -10.60 0.16
CA HIS A 199 -15.58 -11.15 -1.09
C HIS A 199 -16.20 -12.53 -0.88
N VAL A 200 -15.47 -13.46 -0.27
CA VAL A 200 -15.97 -14.81 0.05
C VAL A 200 -17.25 -14.69 0.88
N LEU A 201 -17.22 -13.87 1.95
CA LEU A 201 -18.41 -13.58 2.75
C LEU A 201 -19.59 -13.11 1.92
N SER A 202 -19.39 -12.13 1.04
CA SER A 202 -20.47 -11.58 0.23
C SER A 202 -21.08 -12.57 -0.78
N VAL A 203 -20.38 -13.65 -1.10
CA VAL A 203 -20.81 -14.66 -2.08
C VAL A 203 -21.38 -15.90 -1.40
N THR A 204 -20.80 -16.35 -0.28
CA THR A 204 -21.10 -17.66 0.32
C THR A 204 -21.96 -17.62 1.57
N SER A 205 -22.05 -16.49 2.30
CA SER A 205 -22.73 -16.48 3.62
C SER A 205 -23.34 -15.13 4.00
N SER A 206 -24.23 -15.14 5.00
CA SER A 206 -24.75 -13.90 5.56
C SER A 206 -23.76 -13.29 6.57
N ARG A 207 -23.77 -11.95 6.73
CA ARG A 207 -22.92 -11.26 7.72
C ARG A 207 -23.17 -11.69 9.17
N VAL A 208 -24.35 -12.24 9.47
CA VAL A 208 -24.74 -12.69 10.81
C VAL A 208 -24.07 -14.01 11.15
N GLU A 209 -24.16 -15.02 10.27
CA GLU A 209 -23.47 -16.30 10.43
C GLU A 209 -21.95 -16.14 10.44
N ALA A 210 -21.44 -15.19 9.66
CA ALA A 210 -20.03 -14.83 9.62
C ALA A 210 -19.51 -14.30 10.95
N GLY A 211 -20.34 -13.60 11.74
CA GLY A 211 -19.96 -13.05 13.04
C GLY A 211 -19.52 -14.15 14.01
N GLU A 212 -20.33 -15.20 14.13
CA GLU A 212 -20.05 -16.34 15.02
C GLU A 212 -18.78 -17.08 14.62
N VAL A 213 -18.59 -17.28 13.32
CA VAL A 213 -17.44 -18.00 12.74
C VAL A 213 -16.15 -17.18 12.88
N ARG A 214 -16.22 -15.86 12.69
CA ARG A 214 -15.06 -14.96 12.80
C ARG A 214 -14.44 -14.99 14.19
N HIS A 215 -15.24 -15.11 15.25
CA HIS A 215 -14.74 -15.13 16.63
C HIS A 215 -13.61 -16.14 16.87
N ALA A 216 -13.60 -17.25 16.13
CA ALA A 216 -12.58 -18.30 16.21
C ALA A 216 -11.30 -18.00 15.41
N MET A 217 -11.29 -16.97 14.54
CA MET A 217 -10.13 -16.62 13.71
C MET A 217 -9.10 -15.81 14.51
N VAL A 218 -7.87 -16.35 14.59
CA VAL A 218 -6.78 -15.74 15.37
C VAL A 218 -5.83 -14.91 14.51
N GLY A 219 -5.86 -15.06 13.18
CA GLY A 219 -4.94 -14.38 12.24
C GLY A 219 -4.88 -12.86 12.40
N ASN A 220 -5.99 -12.20 12.76
CA ASN A 220 -6.04 -10.75 13.02
C ASN A 220 -5.05 -10.30 14.11
N TRP A 221 -4.83 -11.10 15.15
CA TRP A 221 -3.89 -10.77 16.23
C TRP A 221 -2.44 -10.73 15.75
N PHE A 222 -2.10 -11.50 14.72
CA PHE A 222 -0.76 -11.42 14.13
C PHE A 222 -0.57 -10.11 13.36
N PHE A 223 -1.58 -9.65 12.62
CA PHE A 223 -1.52 -8.34 11.95
C PHE A 223 -1.32 -7.20 12.95
N VAL A 224 -2.05 -7.22 14.08
CA VAL A 224 -1.84 -6.25 15.17
C VAL A 224 -0.42 -6.31 15.70
N SER A 225 0.09 -7.51 15.98
CA SER A 225 1.46 -7.70 16.48
C SER A 225 2.51 -7.18 15.48
N ALA A 226 2.35 -7.50 14.20
CA ALA A 226 3.23 -7.03 13.14
C ALA A 226 3.18 -5.50 12.97
N ALA A 227 1.98 -4.91 12.99
CA ALA A 227 1.80 -3.47 12.90
C ALA A 227 2.44 -2.72 14.08
N LEU A 228 2.36 -3.28 15.30
CA LEU A 228 3.02 -2.73 16.48
C LEU A 228 4.55 -2.73 16.33
N VAL A 229 5.14 -3.79 15.76
CA VAL A 229 6.57 -3.84 15.47
C VAL A 229 6.97 -2.70 14.52
N PHE A 230 6.20 -2.45 13.46
CA PHE A 230 6.46 -1.32 12.55
C PHE A 230 6.29 0.04 13.22
N CYS A 231 5.29 0.18 14.11
CA CYS A 231 5.10 1.40 14.89
C CYS A 231 6.32 1.70 15.78
N ILE A 232 6.83 0.70 16.50
CA ILE A 232 8.06 0.84 17.30
C ILE A 232 9.27 1.12 16.40
N ALA A 233 9.41 0.41 15.28
CA ALA A 233 10.51 0.64 14.34
C ALA A 233 10.49 2.06 13.74
N SER A 234 9.31 2.65 13.57
CA SER A 234 9.15 4.02 13.04
C SER A 234 9.51 5.14 14.02
N LEU A 235 9.82 4.83 15.29
CA LEU A 235 10.27 5.85 16.26
C LEU A 235 11.57 6.55 15.84
N ASN A 236 12.39 5.91 15.00
CA ASN A 236 13.61 6.50 14.43
C ASN A 236 13.38 7.19 13.06
N LYS A 237 12.14 7.23 12.56
CA LYS A 237 11.74 7.89 11.31
C LYS A 237 11.05 9.21 11.61
N ASP A 238 10.53 9.90 10.59
CA ASP A 238 9.78 11.13 10.81
C ASP A 238 8.43 10.90 11.51
N THR A 239 7.91 11.97 12.12
CA THR A 239 6.67 11.94 12.91
C THR A 239 5.47 11.50 12.06
N LEU A 240 5.40 11.91 10.78
CA LEU A 240 4.33 11.50 9.87
C LEU A 240 4.32 9.98 9.66
N GLU A 241 5.49 9.37 9.49
CA GLU A 241 5.63 7.91 9.39
C GLU A 241 5.15 7.18 10.65
N LEU A 242 5.51 7.69 11.84
CA LEU A 242 5.03 7.14 13.11
C LEU A 242 3.51 7.25 13.27
N ILE A 243 2.94 8.42 12.93
CA ILE A 243 1.48 8.62 12.96
C ILE A 243 0.81 7.67 11.96
N HIS A 244 1.35 7.53 10.75
CA HIS A 244 0.81 6.61 9.74
C HIS A 244 0.74 5.17 10.24
N ASN A 245 1.82 4.66 10.82
CA ASN A 245 1.83 3.33 11.39
C ASN A 245 0.93 3.19 12.62
N SER A 246 0.80 4.23 13.44
CA SER A 246 -0.12 4.23 14.59
C SER A 246 -1.57 4.11 14.14
N PHE A 247 -1.96 4.80 13.06
CA PHE A 247 -3.28 4.62 12.46
C PHE A 247 -3.43 3.27 11.76
N PHE A 248 -2.37 2.72 11.15
CA PHE A 248 -2.42 1.35 10.62
C PHE A 248 -2.63 0.31 11.74
N VAL A 249 -1.97 0.47 12.89
CA VAL A 249 -2.26 -0.34 14.10
C VAL A 249 -3.74 -0.22 14.47
N LEU A 250 -4.29 0.99 14.51
CA LEU A 250 -5.70 1.21 14.81
C LEU A 250 -6.63 0.51 13.80
N VAL A 251 -6.28 0.52 12.50
CA VAL A 251 -6.99 -0.24 11.45
C VAL A 251 -6.90 -1.75 11.69
N THR A 252 -5.73 -2.28 12.08
CA THR A 252 -5.64 -3.72 12.40
C THR A 252 -6.46 -4.09 13.63
N ILE A 253 -6.51 -3.22 14.65
CA ILE A 253 -7.32 -3.40 15.87
C ILE A 253 -8.81 -3.39 15.53
N SER A 254 -9.26 -2.50 14.63
CA SER A 254 -10.68 -2.45 14.23
C SER A 254 -11.13 -3.69 13.46
N THR A 255 -10.18 -4.49 12.94
CA THR A 255 -10.45 -5.77 12.28
C THR A 255 -10.39 -7.00 13.20
N ILE A 256 -10.22 -6.82 14.52
CA ILE A 256 -10.21 -7.93 15.49
C ILE A 256 -11.57 -8.64 15.47
N SER A 257 -11.54 -9.94 15.21
CA SER A 257 -12.74 -10.76 15.05
C SER A 257 -13.63 -10.85 16.30
N GLN A 258 -13.08 -10.54 17.48
CA GLN A 258 -13.81 -10.57 18.74
C GLN A 258 -14.74 -9.35 18.92
N ILE A 259 -14.66 -8.35 18.04
CA ILE A 259 -15.55 -7.19 18.07
C ILE A 259 -16.92 -7.59 17.49
N PRO A 260 -18.05 -7.31 18.18
CA PRO A 260 -19.38 -7.61 17.68
C PRO A 260 -19.64 -7.00 16.30
N ILE A 261 -20.31 -7.75 15.41
CA ILE A 261 -20.45 -7.40 13.99
C ILE A 261 -21.08 -6.00 13.75
N GLU A 262 -22.03 -5.60 14.61
CA GLU A 262 -22.68 -4.29 14.53
C GLU A 262 -21.70 -3.13 14.71
N ARG A 263 -20.75 -3.28 15.65
CA ARG A 263 -19.74 -2.26 15.96
C ARG A 263 -18.49 -2.40 15.10
N TYR A 264 -18.20 -3.61 14.64
CA TYR A 264 -17.06 -3.94 13.79
C TYR A 264 -17.00 -3.05 12.56
N TYR A 265 -18.08 -3.02 11.75
CA TYR A 265 -18.07 -2.25 10.50
C TYR A 265 -18.02 -0.74 10.75
N ILE A 266 -18.72 -0.23 11.77
CA ILE A 266 -18.67 1.21 12.09
C ILE A 266 -17.24 1.59 12.50
N PHE A 267 -16.62 0.85 13.40
CA PHE A 267 -15.27 1.14 13.86
C PHE A 267 -14.26 1.00 12.72
N PHE A 268 -14.33 -0.08 11.94
CA PHE A 268 -13.48 -0.30 10.78
C PHE A 268 -13.62 0.84 9.76
N GLY A 269 -14.84 1.24 9.40
CA GLY A 269 -15.11 2.32 8.45
C GLY A 269 -14.56 3.69 8.90
N VAL A 270 -14.67 4.02 10.19
CA VAL A 270 -14.09 5.25 10.77
C VAL A 270 -12.57 5.20 10.71
N THR A 271 -11.95 4.09 11.11
CA THR A 271 -10.49 3.95 11.07
C THR A 271 -9.94 4.01 9.64
N CYS A 272 -10.63 3.38 8.68
CA CYS A 272 -10.32 3.45 7.26
C CYS A 272 -10.41 4.88 6.72
N SER A 273 -11.45 5.64 7.10
CA SER A 273 -11.60 7.05 6.68
C SER A 273 -10.43 7.92 7.19
N LEU A 274 -10.05 7.75 8.46
CA LEU A 274 -8.94 8.51 9.04
C LEU A 274 -7.59 8.10 8.42
N PHE A 275 -7.36 6.81 8.23
CA PHE A 275 -6.16 6.30 7.59
C PHE A 275 -6.05 6.76 6.14
N THR A 276 -7.16 6.79 5.40
CA THR A 276 -7.25 7.34 4.03
C THR A 276 -6.81 8.80 3.97
N LEU A 277 -7.35 9.65 4.85
CA LEU A 277 -7.01 11.08 4.92
C LEU A 277 -5.52 11.28 5.20
N LEU A 278 -4.98 10.51 6.15
CA LEU A 278 -3.57 10.55 6.52
C LEU A 278 -2.67 10.06 5.38
N SER A 279 -3.01 8.96 4.72
CA SER A 279 -2.29 8.43 3.56
C SER A 279 -2.33 9.40 2.38
N TYR A 280 -3.45 10.09 2.16
CA TYR A 280 -3.58 11.09 1.11
C TYR A 280 -2.67 12.29 1.38
N TYR A 281 -2.68 12.79 2.62
CA TYR A 281 -1.75 13.83 3.06
C TYR A 281 -0.28 13.38 2.93
N GLY A 282 0.03 12.14 3.35
CA GLY A 282 1.38 11.60 3.26
C GLY A 282 1.88 11.47 1.82
N THR A 283 0.99 11.05 0.91
CA THR A 283 1.27 11.02 -0.54
C THR A 283 1.62 12.41 -1.05
N PHE A 284 0.78 13.41 -0.74
CA PHE A 284 0.99 14.80 -1.14
C PHE A 284 2.31 15.36 -0.61
N ALA A 285 2.52 15.25 0.70
CA ALA A 285 3.68 15.82 1.38
C ALA A 285 5.00 15.22 0.85
N ARG A 286 5.06 13.88 0.70
CA ARG A 286 6.24 13.21 0.16
C ARG A 286 6.49 13.59 -1.28
N LEU A 287 5.48 13.56 -2.14
CA LEU A 287 5.65 13.88 -3.56
C LEU A 287 6.19 15.30 -3.77
N ILE A 288 5.59 16.30 -3.10
CA ILE A 288 6.04 17.69 -3.17
C ILE A 288 7.44 17.85 -2.60
N ASN A 289 7.74 17.25 -1.44
CA ASN A 289 9.07 17.35 -0.83
C ASN A 289 10.17 16.67 -1.69
N THR A 290 9.86 15.54 -2.32
CA THR A 290 10.76 14.84 -3.23
C THR A 290 11.02 15.65 -4.50
N ILE A 291 9.99 16.29 -5.05
CA ILE A 291 10.13 17.17 -6.24
C ILE A 291 10.91 18.44 -5.88
N ALA A 292 10.62 19.04 -4.73
CA ALA A 292 11.26 20.26 -4.25
C ALA A 292 12.70 20.04 -3.78
N GLU A 293 13.11 18.78 -3.59
CA GLU A 293 14.38 18.37 -2.97
C GLU A 293 14.66 19.05 -1.62
N LYS A 294 13.61 19.55 -0.97
CA LYS A 294 13.63 20.21 0.33
C LYS A 294 12.29 19.98 1.03
N SER A 295 12.30 20.00 2.36
CA SER A 295 11.08 19.83 3.15
C SER A 295 10.23 21.12 3.12
N LEU A 296 9.32 21.22 2.15
CA LEU A 296 8.35 22.30 2.05
C LEU A 296 7.10 22.03 2.88
N ILE A 297 6.56 20.82 2.74
CA ILE A 297 5.40 20.36 3.50
C ILE A 297 5.93 19.65 4.76
N PRO A 298 5.45 20.02 5.96
CA PRO A 298 5.99 19.47 7.20
C PRO A 298 5.64 17.99 7.34
N VAL A 299 6.66 17.12 7.37
CA VAL A 299 6.51 15.68 7.72
C VAL A 299 6.86 15.41 9.20
N GLY A 300 7.33 16.43 9.90
CA GLY A 300 7.72 16.36 11.31
C GLY A 300 9.14 15.81 11.54
N PRO A 301 9.74 16.10 12.72
CA PRO A 301 11.08 15.64 13.07
C PRO A 301 11.10 14.15 13.41
N GLN A 302 12.30 13.60 13.62
CA GLN A 302 12.46 12.27 14.18
C GLN A 302 12.13 12.28 15.69
N PRO A 303 11.19 11.45 16.17
CA PRO A 303 10.83 11.41 17.59
C PRO A 303 11.97 10.92 18.49
N VAL A 304 12.71 9.90 18.05
CA VAL A 304 13.81 9.29 18.79
C VAL A 304 15.04 9.20 17.90
N SER A 305 16.23 9.53 18.42
CA SER A 305 17.46 9.39 17.66
C SER A 305 17.79 7.91 17.39
N THR A 306 18.35 7.63 16.22
CA THR A 306 18.73 6.26 15.83
C THR A 306 19.67 5.61 16.85
N GLU A 307 20.62 6.38 17.41
CA GLU A 307 21.57 5.92 18.42
C GLU A 307 20.87 5.48 19.73
N SER A 308 19.88 6.26 20.18
CA SER A 308 19.13 5.93 21.40
C SER A 308 18.33 4.64 21.24
N LEU A 309 17.70 4.48 20.07
CA LEU A 309 16.90 3.29 19.74
C LEU A 309 17.79 2.04 19.60
N GLN A 310 18.95 2.16 18.94
CA GLN A 310 19.94 1.08 18.88
C GLN A 310 20.48 0.70 20.27
N LYS A 311 20.74 1.68 21.14
CA LYS A 311 21.17 1.43 22.53
C LYS A 311 20.11 0.65 23.32
N TYR A 312 18.83 0.97 23.14
CA TYR A 312 17.74 0.25 23.80
C TYR A 312 17.61 -1.20 23.29
N PHE A 313 17.64 -1.41 21.98
CA PHE A 313 17.58 -2.76 21.40
C PHE A 313 18.81 -3.61 21.71
N SER A 314 20.00 -3.01 21.72
CA SER A 314 21.23 -3.71 22.10
C SER A 314 21.23 -4.11 23.58
N TYR A 315 20.66 -3.30 24.48
CA TYR A 315 20.44 -3.70 25.87
C TYR A 315 19.51 -4.92 25.98
N LEU A 316 18.43 -4.94 25.20
CA LEU A 316 17.53 -6.10 25.10
C LEU A 316 18.23 -7.33 24.52
N LYS A 317 19.10 -7.17 23.52
CA LYS A 317 19.87 -8.25 22.89
C LYS A 317 20.93 -8.82 23.83
N ARG A 318 21.62 -7.98 24.59
CA ARG A 318 22.69 -8.37 25.53
C ARG A 318 22.20 -9.21 26.72
N SER A 319 20.88 -9.26 26.95
CA SER A 319 20.21 -10.12 27.92
C SER A 319 20.07 -11.58 27.45
N LYS A 320 20.23 -11.87 26.14
CA LYS A 320 20.06 -13.22 25.57
C LYS A 320 21.15 -13.57 24.52
N MET A 321 22.17 -14.30 24.98
CA MET A 321 23.18 -15.11 24.25
C MET A 321 24.27 -14.43 23.40
N ASP A 322 25.42 -15.12 23.41
CA ASP A 322 26.67 -14.91 22.66
C ASP A 322 26.45 -14.69 21.16
N GLU A 323 27.30 -13.83 20.59
CA GLU A 323 27.23 -13.31 19.22
C GLU A 323 27.23 -14.40 18.14
N PRO A 324 26.23 -14.41 17.24
CA PRO A 324 26.48 -14.71 15.84
C PRO A 324 26.86 -13.42 15.10
N GLU A 325 27.83 -13.53 14.20
CA GLU A 325 28.24 -12.47 13.27
C GLU A 325 27.02 -11.76 12.67
N ASP A 326 27.08 -10.43 12.64
CA ASP A 326 26.04 -9.52 12.15
C ASP A 326 25.82 -9.66 10.64
N ARG A 327 25.19 -10.76 10.22
CA ARG A 327 24.51 -10.85 8.94
C ARG A 327 23.18 -10.13 9.13
N GLY A 328 23.21 -8.80 8.99
CA GLY A 328 22.03 -7.96 9.09
C GLY A 328 20.83 -8.61 8.40
N ALA A 329 19.67 -8.61 9.08
CA ALA A 329 18.47 -9.29 8.62
C ALA A 329 18.22 -8.96 7.14
N GLN A 330 18.33 -9.98 6.29
CA GLN A 330 18.29 -9.77 4.86
C GLN A 330 16.84 -9.47 4.48
N LEU A 331 16.67 -8.33 3.85
CA LEU A 331 15.46 -7.73 3.29
C LEU A 331 14.27 -8.66 2.92
N PRO A 332 14.43 -9.80 2.21
CA PRO A 332 13.31 -10.71 1.94
C PRO A 332 12.88 -11.57 3.14
N ASP A 333 13.72 -11.74 4.15
CA ASP A 333 13.49 -12.66 5.27
C ASP A 333 12.44 -12.10 6.24
N ALA A 334 12.41 -10.79 6.46
CA ALA A 334 11.40 -10.16 7.31
C ALA A 334 9.99 -10.36 6.75
N LEU A 335 9.81 -10.11 5.44
CA LEU A 335 8.53 -10.31 4.77
C LEU A 335 8.16 -11.80 4.72
N PHE A 336 9.13 -12.69 4.46
CA PHE A 336 8.96 -14.15 4.56
C PHE A 336 8.34 -14.56 5.90
N TYR A 337 8.98 -14.17 7.03
CA TYR A 337 8.53 -14.58 8.36
C TYR A 337 7.19 -13.96 8.75
N LEU A 338 6.96 -12.69 8.42
CA LEU A 338 5.68 -12.04 8.69
C LEU A 338 4.54 -12.70 7.92
N SER A 339 4.70 -12.88 6.60
CA SER A 339 3.66 -13.52 5.79
C SER A 339 3.43 -14.98 6.20
N ASN A 340 4.50 -15.73 6.51
CA ASN A 340 4.35 -17.10 7.01
C ASN A 340 3.66 -17.15 8.38
N GLY A 341 3.95 -16.20 9.27
CA GLY A 341 3.30 -16.09 10.58
C GLY A 341 1.81 -15.78 10.47
N VAL A 342 1.40 -14.90 9.55
CA VAL A 342 -0.02 -14.67 9.23
C VAL A 342 -0.68 -15.96 8.76
N ALA A 343 -0.08 -16.65 7.79
CA ALA A 343 -0.62 -17.89 7.24
C ALA A 343 -0.75 -18.98 8.32
N ALA A 344 0.30 -19.17 9.13
CA ALA A 344 0.33 -20.17 10.19
C ALA A 344 -0.72 -19.94 11.28
N LEU A 345 -0.85 -18.71 11.81
CA LEU A 345 -1.86 -18.42 12.84
C LEU A 345 -3.29 -18.45 12.30
N SER A 346 -3.47 -18.15 11.01
CA SER A 346 -4.77 -18.26 10.35
C SER A 346 -5.14 -19.70 10.03
N ALA A 347 -4.14 -20.58 9.92
CA ALA A 347 -4.30 -22.01 9.71
C ALA A 347 -4.57 -22.80 11.00
N ILE A 348 -4.80 -22.14 12.15
CA ILE A 348 -5.17 -22.81 13.40
C ILE A 348 -6.68 -23.06 13.43
N HIS A 349 -7.09 -24.30 13.72
CA HIS A 349 -8.48 -24.77 13.73
C HIS A 349 -8.90 -25.25 15.11
N SER A 350 -10.18 -25.05 15.44
CA SER A 350 -10.84 -25.82 16.50
C SER A 350 -11.23 -27.21 15.97
N SER A 351 -11.53 -28.13 16.88
CA SER A 351 -11.72 -29.56 16.61
C SER A 351 -12.90 -29.92 15.69
N GLN A 352 -13.81 -28.99 15.40
CA GLN A 352 -14.94 -29.18 14.47
C GLN A 352 -15.18 -27.89 13.65
N PRO A 353 -14.45 -27.67 12.55
CA PRO A 353 -14.63 -26.48 11.73
C PRO A 353 -15.91 -26.56 10.88
N SER A 354 -16.71 -25.49 10.86
CA SER A 354 -17.83 -25.36 9.93
C SER A 354 -17.32 -25.14 8.49
N GLN A 355 -18.15 -25.45 7.48
CA GLN A 355 -17.80 -25.19 6.07
C GLN A 355 -17.48 -23.71 5.83
N VAL A 356 -18.27 -22.82 6.42
CA VAL A 356 -18.08 -21.36 6.36
C VAL A 356 -16.72 -20.95 6.95
N PHE A 357 -16.27 -21.58 8.05
CA PHE A 357 -14.94 -21.32 8.60
C PHE A 357 -13.82 -21.73 7.63
N SER A 358 -14.00 -22.86 6.95
CA SER A 358 -13.03 -23.35 5.97
C SER A 358 -12.90 -22.38 4.80
N ASP A 359 -14.03 -21.93 4.23
CA ASP A 359 -14.04 -20.99 3.11
C ASP A 359 -13.42 -19.63 3.49
N LEU A 360 -13.69 -19.15 4.72
CA LEU A 360 -13.15 -17.87 5.20
C LEU A 360 -11.67 -17.89 5.53
N THR A 361 -11.13 -19.04 5.93
CA THR A 361 -9.70 -19.16 6.24
C THR A 361 -8.83 -19.30 5.00
N VAL A 362 -9.41 -19.60 3.83
CA VAL A 362 -8.65 -19.77 2.60
C VAL A 362 -7.90 -18.49 2.16
N PRO A 363 -8.54 -17.30 2.02
CA PRO A 363 -7.81 -16.08 1.66
C PRO A 363 -6.68 -15.75 2.63
N TRP A 364 -6.91 -16.02 3.92
CA TRP A 364 -5.97 -15.78 5.01
C TRP A 364 -4.72 -16.65 4.97
N VAL A 365 -4.74 -17.76 4.23
CA VAL A 365 -3.59 -18.65 4.08
C VAL A 365 -3.03 -18.59 2.66
N LEU A 366 -3.88 -18.56 1.64
CA LEU A 366 -3.47 -18.53 0.23
C LEU A 366 -2.66 -17.29 -0.10
N ILE A 367 -3.15 -16.11 0.31
CA ILE A 367 -2.52 -14.84 -0.03
C ILE A 367 -1.16 -14.72 0.66
N PRO A 368 -1.06 -14.74 2.01
CA PRO A 368 0.23 -14.61 2.68
C PRO A 368 1.13 -15.84 2.51
N GLY A 369 0.57 -17.05 2.46
CA GLY A 369 1.32 -18.30 2.44
C GLY A 369 1.79 -18.75 1.06
N ALA A 370 1.05 -18.44 -0.01
CA ALA A 370 1.44 -18.82 -1.37
C ALA A 370 1.76 -17.61 -2.25
N ILE A 371 0.84 -16.66 -2.41
CA ILE A 371 1.02 -15.55 -3.37
C ILE A 371 2.19 -14.65 -2.96
N ILE A 372 2.22 -14.20 -1.71
CA ILE A 372 3.27 -13.31 -1.21
C ILE A 372 4.58 -14.06 -1.02
N GLN A 373 4.55 -15.35 -0.66
CA GLN A 373 5.77 -16.17 -0.61
C GLN A 373 6.39 -16.38 -1.99
N ALA A 374 5.59 -16.49 -3.05
CA ALA A 374 6.10 -16.54 -4.42
C ALA A 374 6.79 -15.22 -4.80
N TYR A 375 6.22 -14.09 -4.39
CA TYR A 375 6.84 -12.78 -4.54
C TYR A 375 8.18 -12.69 -3.77
N VAL A 376 8.22 -13.10 -2.50
CA VAL A 376 9.45 -13.12 -1.68
C VAL A 376 10.51 -14.04 -2.29
N SER A 377 10.11 -15.23 -2.74
CA SER A 377 10.98 -16.16 -3.48
C SER A 377 11.63 -15.46 -4.68
N ARG A 378 10.84 -14.71 -5.45
CA ARG A 378 11.34 -13.99 -6.63
C ARG A 378 12.33 -12.88 -6.25
N LEU A 379 12.10 -12.15 -5.16
CA LEU A 379 13.02 -11.15 -4.64
C LEU A 379 14.38 -11.77 -4.28
N GLN A 380 14.40 -12.94 -3.62
CA GLN A 380 15.64 -13.63 -3.26
C GLN A 380 16.45 -14.09 -4.47
N VAL A 381 15.79 -14.57 -5.53
CA VAL A 381 16.46 -14.91 -6.80
C VAL A 381 17.14 -13.69 -7.41
N GLN A 382 16.43 -12.55 -7.45
CA GLN A 382 16.97 -11.30 -8.02
C GLN A 382 18.11 -10.72 -7.17
N GLY A 383 18.10 -10.97 -5.87
CA GLY A 383 19.20 -10.64 -4.95
C GLY A 383 20.47 -11.48 -5.12
N GLY A 384 20.52 -12.39 -6.12
CA GLY A 384 21.69 -13.23 -6.40
C GLY A 384 21.83 -14.44 -5.46
N GLN A 385 20.83 -14.72 -4.62
CA GLN A 385 20.86 -15.84 -3.69
C GLN A 385 20.35 -17.11 -4.35
N ARG A 386 21.27 -17.93 -4.89
CA ARG A 386 20.92 -19.18 -5.59
C ARG A 386 20.14 -20.18 -4.73
N PHE A 387 20.34 -20.19 -3.41
CA PHE A 387 19.69 -21.12 -2.48
C PHE A 387 18.66 -20.45 -1.53
N GLY A 388 18.62 -19.12 -1.45
CA GLY A 388 17.68 -18.41 -0.55
C GLY A 388 16.23 -18.67 -0.93
N SER A 389 15.93 -18.62 -2.23
CA SER A 389 14.60 -18.81 -2.82
C SER A 389 14.01 -20.22 -2.60
N VAL A 390 14.82 -21.20 -2.22
CA VAL A 390 14.38 -22.58 -2.00
C VAL A 390 13.36 -22.64 -0.88
N VAL A 391 13.64 -22.00 0.26
CA VAL A 391 12.76 -22.07 1.44
C VAL A 391 11.38 -21.45 1.15
N PRO A 392 11.27 -20.19 0.67
CA PRO A 392 9.95 -19.65 0.34
C PRO A 392 9.21 -20.46 -0.72
N SER A 393 9.91 -21.02 -1.72
CA SER A 393 9.28 -21.85 -2.76
C SER A 393 8.67 -23.14 -2.20
N PHE A 394 9.31 -23.79 -1.22
CA PHE A 394 8.71 -24.92 -0.52
C PHE A 394 7.46 -24.50 0.28
N TYR A 395 7.51 -23.36 0.97
CA TYR A 395 6.34 -22.83 1.68
C TYR A 395 5.18 -22.50 0.73
N VAL A 396 5.46 -21.98 -0.48
CA VAL A 396 4.43 -21.80 -1.51
C VAL A 396 3.73 -23.13 -1.81
N ALA A 397 4.48 -24.20 -2.04
CA ALA A 397 3.89 -25.51 -2.34
C ALA A 397 3.09 -26.07 -1.16
N ILE A 398 3.59 -25.94 0.07
CA ILE A 398 2.91 -26.40 1.29
C ILE A 398 1.59 -25.65 1.47
N TRP A 399 1.61 -24.32 1.44
CA TRP A 399 0.41 -23.51 1.66
C TRP A 399 -0.58 -23.63 0.50
N ALA A 400 -0.13 -23.69 -0.74
CA ALA A 400 -1.00 -23.93 -1.90
C ALA A 400 -1.70 -25.30 -1.79
N THR A 401 -0.96 -26.35 -1.40
CA THR A 401 -1.52 -27.69 -1.19
C THR A 401 -2.54 -27.68 -0.04
N TRP A 402 -2.22 -27.02 1.07
CA TRP A 402 -3.14 -26.85 2.20
C TRP A 402 -4.44 -26.15 1.77
N THR A 403 -4.35 -25.11 0.94
CA THR A 403 -5.54 -24.40 0.44
C THR A 403 -6.33 -25.24 -0.57
N TRP A 404 -5.63 -26.00 -1.41
CA TRP A 404 -6.27 -26.88 -2.39
C TRP A 404 -7.13 -27.95 -1.73
N PHE A 405 -6.61 -28.61 -0.68
CA PHE A 405 -7.35 -29.63 0.09
C PHE A 405 -8.61 -29.10 0.79
N ARG A 406 -8.82 -27.79 0.83
CA ARG A 406 -10.03 -27.17 1.42
C ARG A 406 -11.03 -26.69 0.39
N PHE A 407 -10.59 -26.56 -0.85
CA PHE A 407 -11.45 -26.30 -2.00
C PHE A 407 -11.95 -27.59 -2.64
N ALA A 408 -11.14 -28.65 -2.64
CA ALA A 408 -11.47 -29.98 -3.14
C ALA A 408 -12.25 -30.78 -2.09
#